data_AF-A0A7R8CPB5-F1
#
_entry.id   AF-A0A7R8CPB5-F1
#
_cell.length_a   1.000
_cell.length_b   1.000
_cell.length_c   1.000
_cell.angle_alpha   90.00
_cell.angle_beta   90.00
_cell.angle_gamma   90.00
#
_symmetry.space_group_name_H-M   'P 1'
#
loop_
_entity.id
_entity.type
_entity.pdbx_description
1 polymer ?
#
loop_
_entity_poly.entity_id
_entity_poly.type
_entity_poly.pdbx_seq_one_letter_code
_entity_poly.pdbx_strand_id
1 'polypeptide(L)'
;MVNDLSVGDSDKSDEEAMGDSDCLSRLLLQAPAHIEQDEDVDEMGENIPSNSKKHARKRWRKDYRECPISQSVITLPPSNAAMSLDKCHDFFELFFDEELLSEIVFETNLYAFQKNKNLDLPISELKVFIGGLLLSTTCPLANKRKYWSSEDNVPKLLANSMRRDRFIDILHNIHFS
;
A
#
# COMPACT_ATOMS: atom_id res chain seq x y z
N MET A 1 26.65 -44.75 36.15
CA MET A 1 26.91 -43.70 35.16
C MET A 1 25.59 -43.03 34.87
N VAL A 2 25.54 -41.75 35.26
CA VAL A 2 24.69 -40.64 34.78
C VAL A 2 23.27 -40.93 34.27
N ASN A 3 22.31 -40.40 35.04
CA ASN A 3 20.99 -39.98 34.58
C ASN A 3 21.14 -38.98 33.43
N ASP A 4 20.21 -39.00 32.48
CA ASP A 4 19.79 -37.75 31.84
C ASP A 4 18.28 -37.79 31.55
N LEU A 5 17.55 -37.07 32.40
CA LEU A 5 16.19 -36.59 32.20
C LEU A 5 16.33 -35.26 31.45
N SER A 6 15.98 -35.21 30.18
CA SER A 6 15.79 -33.94 29.47
C SER A 6 14.30 -33.64 29.37
N VAL A 7 13.89 -32.73 30.26
CA VAL A 7 12.67 -31.94 30.26
C VAL A 7 12.97 -30.62 29.52
N GLY A 8 11.97 -30.08 28.80
CA GLY A 8 11.93 -28.68 28.32
C GLY A 8 12.32 -28.52 26.84
N ASP A 9 11.64 -27.74 26.00
CA ASP A 9 10.59 -26.76 26.22
C ASP A 9 9.67 -26.71 24.99
N SER A 10 8.36 -26.74 25.23
CA SER A 10 7.34 -26.46 24.22
C SER A 10 6.98 -24.99 24.29
N ASP A 11 7.75 -24.14 23.61
CA ASP A 11 7.36 -22.74 23.36
C ASP A 11 6.24 -22.71 22.32
N LYS A 12 4.99 -22.81 22.81
CA LYS A 12 3.84 -22.29 22.08
C LYS A 12 3.76 -20.81 22.38
N SER A 13 4.37 -20.00 21.51
CA SER A 13 4.09 -18.58 21.47
C SER A 13 2.64 -18.38 21.02
N ASP A 14 1.82 -17.87 21.93
CA ASP A 14 0.51 -17.31 21.62
C ASP A 14 0.74 -16.09 20.71
N GLU A 15 0.59 -16.31 19.39
CA GLU A 15 0.40 -15.23 18.45
C GLU A 15 -0.95 -14.56 18.80
N GLU A 16 -0.87 -13.45 19.51
CA GLU A 16 -1.96 -12.47 19.64
C GLU A 16 -2.48 -12.19 18.23
N ALA A 17 -3.60 -12.84 17.90
CA ALA A 17 -4.30 -12.65 16.66
C ALA A 17 -4.79 -11.20 16.63
N MET A 18 -3.97 -10.32 16.04
CA MET A 18 -4.37 -8.99 15.63
C MET A 18 -5.60 -9.16 14.74
N GLY A 19 -6.77 -8.95 15.33
CA GLY A 19 -8.06 -9.19 14.71
C GLY A 19 -8.15 -8.41 13.41
N ASP A 20 -7.99 -9.13 12.31
CA ASP A 20 -8.29 -8.64 10.98
C ASP A 20 -9.78 -8.33 10.96
N SER A 21 -10.13 -7.04 11.00
CA SER A 21 -11.52 -6.55 10.99
C SER A 21 -12.29 -7.02 9.77
N ASP A 22 -11.61 -7.52 8.75
CA ASP A 22 -12.21 -8.02 7.52
C ASP A 22 -12.60 -9.51 7.60
N CYS A 23 -12.31 -10.20 8.72
CA CYS A 23 -12.53 -11.65 8.90
C CYS A 23 -13.63 -12.01 9.92
N LEU A 24 -14.65 -11.15 10.11
CA LEU A 24 -15.74 -11.49 11.04
C LEU A 24 -16.44 -12.78 10.63
N SER A 25 -16.61 -13.69 11.59
CA SER A 25 -17.31 -14.95 11.36
C SER A 25 -18.75 -14.68 10.90
N ARG A 26 -19.31 -15.60 10.09
CA ARG A 26 -20.68 -15.45 9.55
C ARG A 26 -21.73 -15.21 10.64
N LEU A 27 -21.51 -15.76 11.83
CA LEU A 27 -22.38 -15.56 13.00
C LEU A 27 -22.27 -14.14 13.57
N LEU A 28 -21.07 -13.55 13.59
CA LEU A 28 -20.86 -12.16 14.01
C LEU A 28 -21.44 -11.14 13.02
N LEU A 29 -21.39 -11.43 11.70
CA LEU A 29 -22.01 -10.58 10.67
C LEU A 29 -23.54 -10.51 10.76
N GLN A 30 -24.18 -11.57 11.27
CA GLN A 30 -25.63 -11.65 11.41
C GLN A 30 -26.12 -11.24 12.80
N ALA A 31 -25.21 -10.92 13.73
CA ALA A 31 -25.59 -10.50 15.06
C ALA A 31 -26.28 -9.12 15.00
N PRO A 32 -27.41 -8.94 15.70
CA PRO A 32 -28.07 -7.65 15.80
C PRO A 32 -27.15 -6.66 16.54
N ALA A 33 -26.92 -5.49 15.95
CA ALA A 33 -26.13 -4.45 16.57
C ALA A 33 -26.88 -3.88 17.79
N HIS A 34 -26.42 -4.20 18.99
CA HIS A 34 -26.93 -3.61 20.22
C HIS A 34 -26.25 -2.26 20.42
N ILE A 35 -27.02 -1.18 20.35
CA ILE A 35 -26.52 0.16 20.68
C ILE A 35 -26.63 0.27 22.20
N GLU A 36 -25.51 0.13 22.90
CA GLU A 36 -25.44 0.52 24.30
C GLU A 36 -25.63 2.03 24.37
N GLN A 37 -26.81 2.44 24.83
CA GLN A 37 -27.02 3.78 25.35
C GLN A 37 -26.48 3.71 26.78
N ASP A 38 -25.41 4.47 27.05
CA ASP A 38 -24.93 4.66 28.42
C ASP A 38 -26.07 5.31 29.22
N GLU A 39 -26.88 4.50 29.90
CA GLU A 39 -27.77 4.99 30.94
C GLU A 39 -26.89 5.28 32.16
N ASP A 40 -26.71 6.57 32.45
CA ASP A 40 -25.99 7.07 33.62
C ASP A 40 -26.64 6.52 34.90
N VAL A 41 -26.09 5.45 35.46
CA VAL A 41 -26.39 5.01 36.83
C VAL A 41 -25.57 5.89 37.77
N ASP A 42 -26.20 6.97 38.25
CA ASP A 42 -25.65 7.83 39.29
C ASP A 42 -25.53 7.08 40.62
N GLU A 43 -24.34 6.52 40.91
CA GLU A 43 -23.96 6.09 42.25
C GLU A 43 -22.64 6.73 42.69
N MET A 44 -22.79 7.94 43.25
CA MET A 44 -22.03 8.60 44.32
C MET A 44 -20.61 8.07 44.63
N GLY A 45 -19.57 8.76 44.13
CA GLY A 45 -18.21 8.53 44.61
C GLY A 45 -17.12 9.40 43.98
N GLU A 46 -16.85 10.54 44.62
CA GLU A 46 -15.63 11.38 44.57
C GLU A 46 -15.19 12.04 43.24
N ASN A 47 -15.19 13.38 43.32
CA ASN A 47 -14.93 14.34 42.24
C ASN A 47 -13.43 14.43 41.91
N ILE A 48 -12.95 13.62 40.96
CA ILE A 48 -11.67 13.87 40.28
C ILE A 48 -11.98 14.71 39.03
N PRO A 49 -11.48 15.96 38.90
CA PRO A 49 -11.68 16.75 37.70
C PRO A 49 -10.86 16.16 36.55
N SER A 50 -11.43 15.18 35.86
CA SER A 50 -10.90 14.65 34.61
C SER A 50 -11.14 15.67 33.50
N ASN A 51 -10.13 16.50 33.23
CA ASN A 51 -10.06 17.30 32.01
C ASN A 51 -9.73 16.41 30.80
N SER A 52 -10.54 15.37 30.56
CA SER A 52 -10.46 14.61 29.33
C SER A 52 -11.14 15.42 28.24
N LYS A 53 -10.37 16.28 27.57
CA LYS A 53 -10.79 16.85 26.28
C LYS A 53 -11.10 15.67 25.36
N LYS A 54 -12.39 15.37 25.16
CA LYS A 54 -12.84 14.36 24.20
C LYS A 54 -12.22 14.72 22.85
N HIS A 55 -11.18 14.02 22.43
CA HIS A 55 -10.56 14.26 21.13
C HIS A 55 -11.59 13.91 20.07
N ALA A 56 -12.22 14.94 19.51
CA ALA A 56 -13.18 14.78 18.42
C ALA A 56 -12.52 13.97 17.31
N ARG A 57 -13.11 12.81 16.98
CA ARG A 57 -12.63 11.96 15.88
C ARG A 57 -12.63 12.79 14.61
N LYS A 58 -11.45 13.06 14.05
CA LYS A 58 -11.31 13.77 12.77
C LYS A 58 -11.97 12.91 11.69
N ARG A 59 -13.12 13.36 11.19
CA ARG A 59 -13.86 12.68 10.13
C ARG A 59 -13.59 13.39 8.82
N TRP A 60 -13.03 12.69 7.84
CA TRP A 60 -12.82 13.21 6.50
C TRP A 60 -14.14 13.76 5.97
N ARG A 61 -14.16 15.05 5.63
CA ARG A 61 -15.28 15.63 4.88
C ARG A 61 -14.92 15.58 3.42
N LYS A 62 -15.82 15.02 2.61
CA LYS A 62 -15.76 15.10 1.14
C LYS A 62 -16.08 16.54 0.74
N ASP A 63 -15.17 17.45 1.05
CA ASP A 63 -15.21 18.82 0.56
C ASP A 63 -14.49 18.81 -0.79
N TYR A 64 -15.23 18.42 -1.84
CA TYR A 64 -14.79 18.61 -3.21
C TYR A 64 -14.88 20.11 -3.48
N ARG A 65 -13.91 20.87 -2.95
CA ARG A 65 -13.73 22.24 -3.43
C ARG A 65 -13.64 22.14 -4.94
N GLU A 66 -14.56 22.80 -5.63
CA GLU A 66 -14.45 23.00 -7.06
C GLU A 66 -13.16 23.80 -7.25
N CYS A 67 -12.05 23.10 -7.49
CA CYS A 67 -10.86 23.71 -8.05
C CYS A 67 -11.27 24.08 -9.47
N PRO A 68 -11.51 25.37 -9.77
CA PRO A 68 -11.79 25.75 -11.14
C PRO A 68 -10.51 25.40 -11.89
N ILE A 69 -10.57 24.38 -12.76
CA ILE A 69 -9.48 24.09 -13.67
C ILE A 69 -9.29 25.40 -14.43
N SER A 70 -8.16 26.08 -14.20
CA SER A 70 -7.94 27.41 -14.77
C SER A 70 -8.05 27.30 -16.28
N GLN A 71 -9.13 27.83 -16.86
CA GLN A 71 -9.38 27.73 -18.30
C GLN A 71 -8.34 28.50 -19.12
N SER A 72 -7.50 29.32 -18.46
CA SER A 72 -6.34 29.98 -19.01
C SER A 72 -5.08 29.10 -19.04
N VAL A 73 -5.20 27.81 -19.34
CA VAL A 73 -4.02 26.97 -19.56
C VAL A 73 -3.33 27.46 -20.82
N ILE A 74 -2.18 28.11 -20.68
CA ILE A 74 -1.30 28.41 -21.80
C ILE A 74 -0.73 27.06 -22.25
N THR A 75 -1.16 26.58 -23.41
CA THR A 75 -0.59 25.39 -24.01
C THR A 75 0.82 25.72 -24.48
N LEU A 76 1.82 25.30 -23.71
CA LEU A 76 3.21 25.37 -24.14
C LEU A 76 3.40 24.44 -25.34
N PRO A 77 4.14 24.86 -26.38
CA PRO A 77 4.47 23.97 -27.48
C PRO A 77 5.33 22.80 -26.98
N PRO A 78 5.25 21.63 -27.62
CA PRO A 78 6.12 20.50 -27.28
C PRO A 78 7.59 20.90 -27.44
N SER A 79 8.45 20.34 -26.60
CA SER A 79 9.89 20.56 -26.71
C SER A 79 10.41 20.03 -28.06
N ASN A 80 11.52 20.60 -28.54
CA ASN A 80 12.16 20.11 -29.77
C ASN A 80 12.51 18.62 -29.69
N ALA A 81 12.87 18.14 -28.48
CA ALA A 81 13.09 16.72 -28.23
C ALA A 81 11.81 15.91 -28.49
N ALA A 82 10.69 16.31 -27.89
CA ALA A 82 9.40 15.64 -28.05
C ALA A 82 8.91 15.63 -29.51
N MET A 83 9.19 16.66 -30.30
CA MET A 83 8.80 16.71 -31.72
C MET A 83 9.53 15.70 -32.61
N SER A 84 10.68 15.20 -32.18
CA SER A 84 11.49 14.23 -32.94
C SER A 84 11.18 12.76 -32.64
N LEU A 85 10.33 12.51 -31.64
CA LEU A 85 10.03 11.17 -31.15
C LEU A 85 8.78 10.59 -31.82
N ASP A 86 8.81 9.28 -32.08
CA ASP A 86 7.69 8.56 -32.72
C ASP A 86 7.09 7.49 -31.78
N LYS A 87 7.90 6.88 -30.91
CA LYS A 87 7.45 5.77 -30.07
C LYS A 87 7.01 6.27 -28.70
N CYS A 88 5.90 5.72 -28.19
CA CYS A 88 5.35 6.07 -26.88
C CYS A 88 6.36 5.95 -25.72
N HIS A 89 7.28 4.98 -25.78
CA HIS A 89 8.29 4.81 -24.72
C HIS A 89 9.31 5.96 -24.68
N ASP A 90 9.61 6.60 -25.81
CA ASP A 90 10.58 7.69 -25.85
C ASP A 90 10.01 8.92 -25.14
N PHE A 91 8.70 9.15 -25.28
CA PHE A 91 8.00 10.21 -24.55
C PHE A 91 8.00 9.99 -23.05
N PHE A 92 7.93 8.73 -22.60
CA PHE A 92 8.01 8.39 -21.18
C PHE A 92 9.39 8.71 -20.61
N GLU A 93 10.45 8.43 -21.37
CA GLU A 93 11.83 8.71 -20.98
C GLU A 93 12.18 10.20 -20.95
N LEU A 94 11.32 11.11 -21.43
CA LEU A 94 11.46 12.56 -21.22
C LEU A 94 11.05 13.02 -19.81
N PHE A 95 10.30 12.20 -19.08
CA PHE A 95 9.85 12.49 -17.71
C PHE A 95 10.52 11.58 -16.69
N PHE A 96 10.85 10.35 -17.11
CA PHE A 96 11.52 9.34 -16.31
C PHE A 96 12.90 9.06 -16.90
N ASP A 97 13.77 10.05 -16.76
CA ASP A 97 15.16 10.01 -17.20
C ASP A 97 15.94 8.90 -16.47
N GLU A 98 17.03 8.43 -17.07
CA GLU A 98 17.85 7.35 -16.48
C GLU A 98 18.43 7.73 -15.11
N GLU A 99 18.81 8.99 -14.93
CA GLU A 99 19.30 9.52 -13.65
C GLU A 99 18.23 9.39 -12.56
N LEU A 100 17.00 9.81 -12.83
CA LEU A 100 15.88 9.69 -11.89
C LEU A 100 15.59 8.23 -11.55
N LEU A 101 15.57 7.34 -12.55
CA LEU A 101 15.37 5.91 -12.32
C LEU A 101 16.49 5.31 -11.48
N SER A 102 17.73 5.73 -11.70
CA SER A 102 18.88 5.27 -10.93
C SER A 102 18.80 5.69 -9.46
N GLU A 103 18.34 6.91 -9.20
CA GLU A 103 18.14 7.44 -7.85
C GLU A 103 17.05 6.66 -7.10
N ILE A 104 15.91 6.42 -7.76
CA ILE A 104 14.82 5.62 -7.18
C ILE A 104 15.31 4.21 -6.84
N VAL A 105 16.10 3.59 -7.71
CA VAL A 105 16.68 2.26 -7.45
C VAL A 105 17.64 2.31 -6.26
N PHE A 106 18.52 3.30 -6.19
CA PHE A 106 19.46 3.47 -5.10
C PHE A 106 18.74 3.60 -3.76
N GLU A 107 17.80 4.53 -3.67
CA GLU A 107 17.06 4.79 -2.43
C GLU A 107 16.17 3.61 -2.02
N THR A 108 15.52 2.96 -2.99
CA THR A 108 14.69 1.77 -2.73
C THR A 108 15.51 0.60 -2.17
N ASN A 109 16.70 0.35 -2.73
CA ASN A 109 17.59 -0.70 -2.23
C ASN A 109 18.21 -0.33 -0.87
N LEU A 110 18.59 0.93 -0.67
CA LEU A 110 19.10 1.42 0.60
C LEU A 110 18.06 1.27 1.71
N TYR A 111 16.82 1.66 1.44
CA TYR A 111 15.70 1.51 2.37
C TYR A 111 15.41 0.04 2.72
N ALA A 112 15.44 -0.86 1.72
CA ALA A 112 15.31 -2.29 1.96
C ALA A 112 16.45 -2.81 2.87
N PHE A 113 17.69 -2.38 2.59
CA PHE A 113 18.86 -2.76 3.37
C PHE A 113 18.75 -2.30 4.83
N GLN A 114 18.25 -1.08 5.08
CA GLN A 114 17.98 -0.56 6.42
C GLN A 114 16.94 -1.41 7.18
N LYS A 115 16.03 -2.07 6.47
CA LYS A 115 15.07 -3.05 7.02
C LYS A 115 15.64 -4.47 7.14
N ASN A 116 16.96 -4.64 7.04
CA ASN A 116 17.65 -5.92 7.02
C ASN A 116 17.18 -6.86 5.90
N LYS A 117 16.78 -6.27 4.76
CA LYS A 117 16.35 -7.01 3.58
C LYS A 117 17.22 -6.65 2.39
N ASN A 118 17.71 -7.64 1.67
CA ASN A 118 18.29 -7.39 0.37
C ASN A 118 17.21 -7.48 -0.72
N LEU A 119 16.89 -6.34 -1.34
CA LEU A 119 15.94 -6.28 -2.44
C LEU A 119 16.60 -6.51 -3.81
N ASP A 120 17.87 -6.14 -3.99
CA ASP A 120 18.62 -6.19 -5.26
C ASP A 120 17.74 -5.79 -6.46
N LEU A 121 17.16 -4.59 -6.43
CA LEU A 121 16.29 -4.07 -7.49
C LEU A 121 17.14 -3.51 -8.64
N PRO A 122 17.05 -4.05 -9.87
CA PRO A 122 17.63 -3.43 -11.06
C PRO A 122 16.66 -2.42 -11.71
N ILE A 123 17.21 -1.49 -12.50
CA ILE A 123 16.44 -0.48 -13.26
C ILE A 123 15.41 -1.13 -14.21
N SER A 124 15.75 -2.27 -14.82
CA SER A 124 14.83 -3.00 -15.71
C SER A 124 13.57 -3.48 -14.99
N GLU A 125 13.71 -4.01 -13.76
CA GLU A 125 12.56 -4.40 -12.95
C GLU A 125 11.77 -3.19 -12.47
N LEU A 126 12.43 -2.07 -12.15
CA LEU A 126 11.73 -0.82 -11.82
C LEU A 126 10.87 -0.34 -13.00
N LYS A 127 11.39 -0.37 -14.24
CA LYS A 127 10.62 -0.03 -15.45
C LYS A 127 9.39 -0.93 -15.62
N VAL A 128 9.54 -2.25 -15.41
CA VAL A 128 8.40 -3.21 -15.44
C VAL A 128 7.40 -2.91 -14.32
N PHE A 129 7.87 -2.59 -13.13
CA PHE A 129 7.02 -2.23 -11.99
C PHE A 129 6.20 -0.98 -12.29
N ILE A 130 6.81 0.09 -12.80
CA ILE A 130 6.11 1.32 -13.21
C ILE A 130 5.09 1.00 -14.34
N GLY A 131 5.48 0.19 -15.32
CA GLY A 131 4.56 -0.29 -16.35
C GLY A 131 3.35 -1.04 -15.78
N GLY A 132 3.57 -1.85 -14.73
CA GLY A 132 2.49 -2.52 -13.98
C GLY A 132 1.57 -1.54 -13.24
N LEU A 133 2.13 -0.47 -12.67
CA LEU A 133 1.33 0.62 -12.08
C LEU A 133 0.46 1.30 -13.13
N LEU A 134 1.02 1.64 -14.30
CA LEU A 134 0.29 2.23 -15.42
C LEU A 134 -0.81 1.29 -15.95
N LEU A 135 -0.54 -0.01 -16.05
CA LEU A 135 -1.58 -0.98 -16.43
C LEU A 135 -2.72 -1.02 -15.39
N SER A 136 -2.38 -0.87 -14.11
CA SER A 136 -3.38 -0.91 -13.05
C SER A 136 -4.34 0.27 -13.05
N THR A 137 -3.94 1.40 -13.65
CA THR A 137 -4.81 2.57 -13.81
C THR A 137 -5.77 2.41 -14.97
N THR A 138 -5.36 1.74 -16.05
CA THR A 138 -6.20 1.51 -17.24
C THR A 138 -7.17 0.34 -17.06
N CYS A 139 -6.77 -0.69 -16.31
CA CYS A 139 -7.57 -1.88 -16.03
C CYS A 139 -7.71 -2.11 -14.52
N PRO A 140 -8.43 -1.23 -13.79
CA PRO A 140 -8.52 -1.33 -12.34
C PRO A 140 -9.26 -2.60 -11.90
N LEU A 141 -8.57 -3.45 -11.14
CA LEU A 141 -9.15 -4.62 -10.49
C LEU A 141 -9.39 -4.36 -9.00
N ALA A 142 -10.45 -4.96 -8.43
CA ALA A 142 -10.82 -4.81 -7.02
C ALA A 142 -9.71 -5.19 -6.03
N ASN A 143 -8.79 -6.07 -6.44
CA ASN A 143 -7.62 -6.46 -5.65
C ASN A 143 -6.40 -6.58 -6.56
N LYS A 144 -5.26 -6.00 -6.13
CA LYS A 144 -3.98 -6.05 -6.85
C LYS A 144 -3.53 -7.49 -7.16
N ARG A 145 -3.86 -8.47 -6.31
CA ARG A 145 -3.52 -9.88 -6.55
C ARG A 145 -4.24 -10.47 -7.75
N LYS A 146 -5.38 -9.90 -8.18
CA LYS A 146 -6.14 -10.39 -9.33
C LYS A 146 -5.37 -10.24 -10.64
N TYR A 147 -4.39 -9.34 -10.76
CA TYR A 147 -3.55 -9.24 -11.96
C TYR A 147 -2.75 -10.53 -12.25
N TRP A 148 -2.62 -11.43 -11.28
CA TRP A 148 -1.99 -12.76 -11.43
C TRP A 148 -3.00 -13.92 -11.37
N SER A 149 -4.30 -13.64 -11.50
CA SER A 149 -5.31 -14.70 -11.63
C SER A 149 -5.18 -15.39 -12.98
N SER A 150 -5.58 -16.67 -13.05
CA SER A 150 -5.65 -17.43 -14.31
C SER A 150 -6.93 -17.15 -15.11
N GLU A 151 -7.78 -16.24 -14.65
CA GLU A 151 -8.99 -15.80 -15.35
C GLU A 151 -8.66 -15.17 -16.71
N ASP A 152 -9.43 -15.52 -17.75
CA ASP A 152 -9.18 -15.02 -19.11
C ASP A 152 -9.48 -13.53 -19.30
N ASN A 153 -10.29 -12.95 -18.43
CA ASN A 153 -10.65 -11.53 -18.47
C ASN A 153 -9.58 -10.62 -17.82
N VAL A 154 -8.48 -11.19 -17.31
CA VAL A 154 -7.41 -10.44 -16.65
C VAL A 154 -6.26 -10.18 -17.64
N PRO A 155 -5.74 -8.94 -17.73
CA PRO A 155 -4.56 -8.65 -18.52
C PRO A 155 -3.35 -9.49 -18.08
N LYS A 156 -2.90 -10.40 -18.93
CA LYS A 156 -1.76 -11.31 -18.65
C LYS A 156 -0.39 -10.62 -18.77
N LEU A 157 -0.34 -9.38 -19.27
CA LEU A 157 0.90 -8.63 -19.52
C LEU A 157 1.76 -8.47 -18.26
N LEU A 158 1.15 -8.06 -17.14
CA LEU A 158 1.88 -7.88 -15.87
C LEU A 158 2.28 -9.22 -15.27
N ALA A 159 1.39 -10.20 -15.29
CA ALA A 159 1.67 -11.55 -14.79
C ALA A 159 2.83 -12.23 -15.53
N ASN A 160 2.93 -12.01 -16.83
CA ASN A 160 4.01 -12.55 -17.67
C ASN A 160 5.33 -11.80 -17.46
N SER A 161 5.29 -10.52 -17.09
CA SER A 161 6.49 -9.67 -16.98
C SER A 161 7.14 -9.72 -15.60
N MET A 162 6.37 -9.89 -14.53
CA MET A 162 6.88 -9.88 -13.16
C MET A 162 6.05 -10.81 -12.27
N ARG A 163 6.72 -11.54 -11.36
CA ARG A 163 6.04 -12.37 -10.35
C ARG A 163 5.28 -11.50 -9.35
N ARG A 164 4.11 -11.98 -8.90
CA ARG A 164 3.26 -11.28 -7.92
C ARG A 164 4.02 -10.85 -6.68
N ASP A 165 4.73 -11.79 -6.08
CA ASP A 165 5.39 -11.53 -4.79
C ASP A 165 6.55 -10.55 -4.97
N ARG A 166 7.24 -10.58 -6.13
CA ARG A 166 8.27 -9.59 -6.47
C ARG A 166 7.68 -8.19 -6.64
N PHE A 167 6.56 -8.07 -7.35
CA PHE A 167 5.86 -6.79 -7.51
C PHE A 167 5.42 -6.21 -6.16
N ILE A 168 4.84 -7.05 -5.30
CA ILE A 168 4.42 -6.67 -3.94
C ILE A 168 5.64 -6.28 -3.10
N ASP A 169 6.76 -6.98 -3.25
CA ASP A 169 7.98 -6.68 -2.51
C ASP A 169 8.57 -5.32 -2.87
N ILE A 170 8.63 -5.01 -4.16
CA ILE A 170 9.05 -3.69 -4.65
C ILE A 170 8.07 -2.62 -4.14
N LEU A 171 6.76 -2.87 -4.21
CA LEU A 171 5.73 -1.94 -3.75
C LEU A 171 5.89 -1.56 -2.26
N HIS A 172 6.29 -2.49 -1.40
CA HIS A 172 6.47 -2.23 0.03
C HIS A 172 7.79 -1.53 0.40
N ASN A 173 8.78 -1.59 -0.49
CA ASN A 173 10.12 -1.06 -0.22
C ASN A 173 10.46 0.15 -1.08
N ILE A 174 9.58 0.55 -2.01
CA ILE A 174 9.85 1.72 -2.86
C ILE A 174 10.08 2.97 -2.02
N HIS A 175 11.19 3.65 -2.31
CA HIS A 175 11.62 4.85 -1.61
C HIS A 175 12.21 5.88 -2.58
N PHE A 176 12.21 7.14 -2.16
CA PHE A 176 12.56 8.28 -3.00
C PHE A 176 13.51 9.29 -2.31
N SER A 177 13.93 9.05 -1.06
CA SER A 177 14.77 9.98 -0.26
C SER A 177 15.29 9.37 1.04
#